data_AF-A0A429ZST0-F1
#
_entry.id   AF-A0A429ZST0-F1
#
_cell.length_a   1.000
_cell.length_b   1.000
_cell.length_c   1.000
_cell.angle_alpha   90.00
_cell.angle_beta   90.00
_cell.angle_gamma   90.00
#
_symmetry.space_group_name_H-M   'P 1'
#
loop_
_entity.id
_entity.type
_entity.pdbx_description
1 polymer ?
#
loop_
_entity_poly.entity_id
_entity_poly.type
_entity_poly.pdbx_seq_one_letter_code
_entity_poly.pdbx_strand_id
1 'polypeptide(L)'
;MAQERELQQLLKKFIRLLKKEKKALIKDEGTKIMAIVEEKKAFVELLSEFKSGTSELSMTLIQEIQELQTDNLLLTEQTLSYQEAFLSAISASVKDVNPTYSRQGNIQGPKDISLVNQQF
;
A
#
# COMPACT_ATOMS: atom_id res chain seq x y z
N MET A 1 -36.44 1.09 6.92
CA MET A 1 -36.20 2.56 6.98
C MET A 1 -35.04 2.93 7.89
N ALA A 2 -35.03 2.52 9.18
CA ALA A 2 -33.91 2.83 10.10
C ALA A 2 -32.60 2.11 9.75
N GLN A 3 -32.65 0.79 9.51
CA GLN A 3 -31.49 -0.02 9.13
C GLN A 3 -30.81 0.45 7.84
N GLU A 4 -31.58 0.92 6.84
CA GLU A 4 -31.04 1.44 5.58
C GLU A 4 -30.24 2.74 5.79
N ARG A 5 -30.71 3.61 6.70
CA ARG A 5 -30.00 4.86 7.03
C ARG A 5 -28.72 4.58 7.80
N GLU A 6 -28.74 3.62 8.72
CA GLU A 6 -27.56 3.17 9.46
C GLU A 6 -26.52 2.56 8.52
N LEU A 7 -26.94 1.70 7.60
CA LEU A 7 -26.10 1.15 6.54
C LEU A 7 -25.46 2.27 5.72
N GLN A 8 -26.23 3.24 5.24
CA GLN A 8 -25.70 4.37 4.47
C GLN A 8 -24.69 5.21 5.26
N GLN A 9 -24.89 5.39 6.57
CA GLN A 9 -23.92 6.07 7.42
C GLN A 9 -22.63 5.26 7.57
N LEU A 10 -22.73 3.94 7.74
CA LEU A 10 -21.57 3.05 7.79
C LEU A 10 -20.80 3.07 6.47
N LEU A 11 -21.47 2.96 5.32
CA LEU A 11 -20.86 3.04 4.00
C LEU A 11 -20.13 4.38 3.80
N LYS A 12 -20.75 5.50 4.19
CA LYS A 12 -20.10 6.83 4.13
C LYS A 12 -18.86 6.92 5.04
N LYS A 13 -18.90 6.32 6.23
CA LYS A 13 -17.72 6.25 7.11
C LYS A 13 -16.62 5.40 6.47
N PHE A 14 -16.98 4.28 5.85
CA PHE A 14 -16.05 3.40 5.15
C PHE A 14 -15.39 4.10 3.96
N ILE A 15 -16.15 4.85 3.15
CA ILE A 15 -15.60 5.68 2.06
C ILE A 15 -14.56 6.68 2.59
N ARG A 16 -14.83 7.33 3.74
CA ARG A 16 -13.85 8.25 4.35
C ARG A 16 -12.58 7.52 4.77
N LEU A 17 -12.70 6.31 5.30
CA LEU A 17 -11.56 5.47 5.67
C LEU A 17 -10.73 5.12 4.42
N LEU A 18 -11.37 4.68 3.33
CA LEU A 18 -10.69 4.37 2.07
C LEU A 18 -10.02 5.58 1.42
N LYS A 19 -10.62 6.77 1.53
CA LYS A 19 -9.99 8.02 1.06
C LYS A 19 -8.78 8.40 1.92
N LYS A 20 -8.78 8.10 3.22
CA LYS A 20 -7.61 8.28 4.09
C LYS A 20 -6.50 7.29 3.71
N GLU A 21 -6.86 6.04 3.43
CA GLU A 21 -5.92 5.02 2.97
C GLU A 21 -5.24 5.44 1.68
N LYS A 22 -6.00 5.88 0.67
CA LYS A 22 -5.46 6.39 -0.59
C LYS A 22 -4.40 7.47 -0.35
N LYS A 23 -4.69 8.41 0.55
CA LYS A 23 -3.74 9.48 0.93
C LYS A 23 -2.51 8.94 1.66
N ALA A 24 -2.67 7.95 2.53
CA ALA A 24 -1.56 7.33 3.24
C ALA A 24 -0.66 6.52 2.29
N LEU A 25 -1.25 5.78 1.34
CA LEU A 25 -0.53 5.05 0.28
C LEU A 25 0.28 6.00 -0.62
N ILE A 26 -0.32 7.10 -1.06
CA ILE A 26 0.38 8.11 -1.88
C ILE A 26 1.55 8.76 -1.11
N LYS A 27 1.44 8.88 0.21
CA LYS A 27 2.47 9.48 1.07
C LYS A 27 3.47 8.46 1.64
N ASP A 28 3.34 7.18 1.28
CA ASP A 28 4.13 6.06 1.81
C ASP A 28 4.13 5.97 3.35
N GLU A 29 3.00 6.30 3.98
CA GLU A 29 2.85 6.31 5.44
C GLU A 29 2.48 4.91 5.98
N GLY A 30 3.43 3.97 5.93
CA GLY A 30 3.24 2.55 6.30
C GLY A 30 2.56 2.29 7.66
N THR A 31 2.90 3.08 8.69
CA THR A 31 2.31 2.95 10.03
C THR A 31 0.82 3.29 10.05
N LYS A 32 0.40 4.28 9.24
CA LYS A 32 -1.01 4.66 9.13
C LYS A 32 -1.79 3.65 8.29
N ILE A 33 -1.16 3.06 7.27
CA ILE A 33 -1.77 1.99 6.47
C ILE A 33 -2.11 0.80 7.36
N MET A 34 -1.19 0.36 8.23
CA MET A 34 -1.47 -0.73 9.17
C MET A 34 -2.66 -0.44 10.10
N ALA A 35 -2.73 0.75 10.68
CA ALA A 35 -3.86 1.15 11.52
C ALA A 35 -5.19 1.15 10.74
N ILE A 36 -5.17 1.63 9.49
CA ILE A 36 -6.34 1.65 8.61
C ILE A 36 -6.81 0.23 8.24
N VAL A 37 -5.88 -0.72 8.05
CA VAL A 37 -6.21 -2.13 7.77
C VAL A 37 -6.94 -2.78 8.96
N GLU A 38 -6.52 -2.48 10.19
CA GLU A 38 -7.23 -2.96 11.38
C GLU A 38 -8.63 -2.33 11.51
N GLU A 39 -8.77 -1.03 11.25
CA GLU A 39 -10.10 -0.39 11.20
C GLU A 39 -10.98 -1.01 10.10
N LYS A 40 -10.42 -1.37 8.94
CA LYS A 40 -11.17 -2.04 7.86
C LYS A 40 -11.75 -3.38 8.29
N LYS A 41 -11.01 -4.21 9.03
CA LYS A 41 -11.50 -5.52 9.49
C LYS A 41 -12.77 -5.37 10.34
N ALA A 42 -12.77 -4.42 11.27
CA ALA A 42 -13.95 -4.12 12.08
C ALA A 42 -15.15 -3.66 11.22
N PHE A 43 -14.92 -2.87 10.17
CA PHE A 43 -15.99 -2.48 9.25
C PHE A 43 -16.51 -3.65 8.42
N VAL A 44 -15.67 -4.60 8.00
CA VAL A 44 -16.11 -5.79 7.24
C VAL A 44 -17.01 -6.68 8.08
N GLU A 45 -16.65 -6.89 9.36
CA GLU A 45 -17.49 -7.63 10.31
C GLU A 45 -18.86 -6.96 10.47
N LEU A 46 -18.87 -5.65 10.74
CA LEU A 46 -20.10 -4.87 10.88
C LEU A 46 -20.95 -4.88 9.60
N LEU A 47 -20.35 -4.78 8.41
CA LEU A 47 -21.07 -4.79 7.15
C LEU A 47 -21.62 -6.19 6.79
N SER A 48 -20.99 -7.27 7.28
CA SER A 48 -21.45 -8.63 7.04
C SER A 48 -22.79 -8.96 7.74
N GLU A 49 -23.12 -8.22 8.79
CA GLU A 49 -24.38 -8.35 9.54
C GLU A 49 -25.57 -7.73 8.81
N PHE A 50 -25.33 -6.80 7.88
CA PHE A 50 -26.39 -6.15 7.11
C PHE A 50 -26.70 -6.96 5.84
N LYS A 51 -27.98 -7.33 5.65
CA LYS A 51 -28.44 -7.82 4.36
C LYS A 51 -28.32 -6.69 3.33
N SER A 52 -27.80 -7.04 2.15
CA SER A 52 -27.60 -6.19 0.98
C SER A 52 -28.63 -5.06 0.87
N GLY A 53 -28.16 -3.82 0.94
CA GLY A 53 -28.99 -2.61 0.83
C GLY A 53 -29.66 -2.54 -0.55
N THR A 54 -30.97 -2.32 -0.56
CA THR A 54 -31.79 -2.29 -1.78
C THR A 54 -32.06 -0.89 -2.31
N SER A 55 -31.60 0.15 -1.61
CA SER A 55 -31.74 1.54 -2.06
C SER A 55 -30.72 1.90 -3.13
N GLU A 56 -31.15 2.68 -4.12
CA GLU A 56 -30.29 3.27 -5.16
C GLU A 56 -29.10 4.03 -4.56
N LEU A 57 -29.32 4.79 -3.48
CA LEU A 57 -28.23 5.51 -2.80
C LEU A 57 -27.19 4.55 -2.19
N SER A 58 -27.64 3.44 -1.62
CA SER A 58 -26.76 2.43 -1.03
C SER A 58 -25.95 1.72 -2.12
N MET A 59 -26.56 1.44 -3.28
CA MET A 59 -25.87 0.92 -4.46
C MET A 59 -24.79 1.87 -4.96
N THR A 60 -25.07 3.18 -5.07
CA THR A 60 -24.07 4.18 -5.47
C THR A 60 -22.89 4.23 -4.50
N LEU A 61 -23.16 4.19 -3.19
CA LEU A 61 -22.09 4.18 -2.18
C LEU A 61 -21.25 2.90 -2.25
N ILE A 62 -21.86 1.75 -2.54
CA ILE A 62 -21.14 0.48 -2.73
C ILE A 62 -20.25 0.54 -3.98
N GLN A 63 -20.72 1.12 -5.08
CA GLN A 63 -19.91 1.32 -6.28
C GLN A 63 -18.70 2.22 -5.98
N GLU A 64 -18.89 3.34 -5.29
CA GLU A 64 -17.78 4.22 -4.89
C GLU A 64 -16.76 3.47 -4.01
N ILE A 65 -17.23 2.60 -3.11
CA ILE A 65 -16.36 1.76 -2.29
C ILE A 65 -15.54 0.79 -3.15
N GLN A 66 -16.15 0.16 -4.15
CA GLN A 66 -15.48 -0.77 -5.05
C GLN A 66 -14.39 -0.08 -5.89
N GLU A 67 -14.69 1.09 -6.43
CA GLU A 67 -13.72 1.92 -7.16
C GLU A 67 -12.54 2.30 -6.24
N LEU A 68 -12.82 2.79 -5.03
CA LEU A 68 -11.77 3.19 -4.08
C LEU A 68 -10.90 2.01 -3.63
N GLN A 69 -11.47 0.82 -3.44
CA GLN A 69 -10.70 -0.38 -3.11
C GLN A 69 -9.83 -0.82 -4.29
N THR A 70 -10.33 -0.70 -5.52
CA THR A 70 -9.55 -1.00 -6.74
C THR A 70 -8.36 -0.06 -6.87
N ASP A 71 -8.58 1.24 -6.66
CA ASP A 71 -7.51 2.25 -6.64
C ASP A 71 -6.45 1.96 -5.56
N ASN A 72 -6.89 1.65 -4.34
CA ASN A 72 -5.97 1.40 -3.23
C ASN A 72 -5.19 0.09 -3.42
N LEU A 73 -5.81 -0.93 -4.02
CA LEU A 73 -5.11 -2.15 -4.41
C LEU A 73 -4.03 -1.83 -5.45
N LEU A 74 -4.39 -1.11 -6.52
CA LEU A 74 -3.44 -0.73 -7.57
C LEU A 74 -2.25 0.06 -7.00
N LEU A 75 -2.50 1.05 -6.13
CA LEU A 75 -1.43 1.81 -5.48
C LEU A 75 -0.52 0.92 -4.64
N THR A 76 -1.10 -0.05 -3.92
CA THR A 76 -0.32 -1.01 -3.12
C THR A 76 0.56 -1.88 -4.02
N GLU A 77 0.01 -2.43 -5.10
CA GLU A 77 0.75 -3.23 -6.07
C GLU A 77 1.90 -2.44 -6.72
N GLN A 78 1.65 -1.18 -7.07
CA GLN A 78 2.66 -0.28 -7.61
C GLN A 78 3.80 -0.05 -6.61
N THR A 79 3.47 0.23 -5.35
CA THR A 79 4.48 0.41 -4.29
C THR A 79 5.32 -0.85 -4.08
N LEU A 80 4.69 -2.03 -4.03
CA LEU A 80 5.39 -3.30 -3.89
C LEU A 80 6.32 -3.57 -5.09
N SER A 81 5.84 -3.36 -6.31
CA SER A 81 6.64 -3.54 -7.52
C SER A 81 7.86 -2.62 -7.56
N TYR A 82 7.69 -1.36 -7.15
CA TYR A 82 8.81 -0.42 -7.02
C TYR A 82 9.84 -0.88 -5.98
N GLN A 83 9.37 -1.33 -4.81
CA GLN A 83 10.25 -1.82 -3.73
C GLN A 83 11.02 -3.08 -4.17
N GLU A 84 10.39 -4.01 -4.88
CA GLU A 84 11.05 -5.19 -5.45
C GLU A 84 12.11 -4.82 -6.47
N ALA A 85 11.81 -3.91 -7.40
CA ALA A 85 12.76 -3.43 -8.39
C ALA A 85 13.96 -2.74 -7.74
N PHE A 86 13.71 -1.92 -6.72
CA PHE A 86 14.74 -1.25 -5.94
C PHE A 86 15.65 -2.23 -5.19
N LEU A 87 15.07 -3.19 -4.47
CA LEU A 87 15.82 -4.24 -3.78
C LEU A 87 16.62 -5.11 -4.75
N SER A 88 16.06 -5.42 -5.91
CA SER A 88 16.75 -6.15 -6.97
C SER A 88 17.99 -5.38 -7.45
N ALA A 89 17.86 -4.08 -7.70
CA ALA A 89 18.97 -3.22 -8.12
C ALA A 89 20.09 -3.11 -7.05
N ILE A 90 19.72 -2.98 -5.77
CA ILE A 90 20.69 -3.01 -4.66
C ILE A 90 21.36 -4.39 -4.58
N SER A 91 20.60 -5.48 -4.69
CA SER A 91 21.17 -6.82 -4.60
C SER A 91 22.13 -7.13 -5.75
N ALA A 92 21.84 -6.59 -6.95
CA ALA A 92 22.72 -6.71 -8.11
C ALA A 92 24.01 -5.90 -7.90
N SER A 93 23.92 -4.66 -7.42
CA SER A 93 25.10 -3.84 -7.16
C SER A 93 25.99 -4.42 -6.06
N VAL A 94 25.41 -5.06 -5.03
CA VAL A 94 26.16 -5.74 -3.95
C VAL A 94 26.84 -7.03 -4.44
N LYS A 95 26.24 -7.77 -5.39
CA LYS A 95 26.86 -8.99 -5.98
C LYS A 95 28.09 -8.68 -6.83
N ASP A 96 28.12 -7.52 -7.48
CA ASP A 96 29.26 -7.06 -8.30
C ASP A 96 30.47 -6.57 -7.46
N VAL A 97 30.34 -6.47 -6.14
CA VAL A 97 31.41 -6.05 -5.21
C VAL A 97 32.29 -7.22 -4.77
N ASN A 98 32.05 -8.44 -5.27
CA ASN A 98 32.98 -9.54 -5.06
C ASN A 98 34.34 -9.19 -5.69
N PRO A 99 35.45 -9.18 -4.93
CA PRO A 99 36.75 -8.78 -5.43
C PRO A 99 37.21 -9.82 -6.46
N THR A 100 37.09 -9.49 -7.74
CA THR A 100 37.67 -10.34 -8.78
C THR A 100 39.19 -10.28 -8.64
N TYR A 101 39.84 -11.45 -8.60
CA TYR A 101 41.29 -11.55 -8.61
C TYR A 101 41.85 -10.79 -9.81
N SER A 102 42.52 -9.65 -9.57
CA SER A 102 43.29 -9.00 -10.62
C SER A 102 44.45 -9.93 -11.01
N ARG A 103 44.66 -10.11 -12.32
CA ARG A 103 45.78 -10.91 -12.86
C ARG A 103 47.18 -10.35 -12.52
N GLN A 104 47.24 -9.27 -11.73
CA GLN A 104 48.43 -8.51 -11.34
C GLN A 104 48.65 -8.46 -9.82
N GLY A 105 47.91 -9.25 -9.02
CA GLY A 105 48.26 -9.50 -7.62
C GLY A 105 48.15 -8.31 -6.67
N ASN A 106 47.52 -7.20 -7.08
CA ASN A 106 47.21 -6.10 -6.17
C ASN A 106 45.73 -6.18 -5.78
N ILE A 107 45.48 -6.31 -4.48
CA ILE A 107 44.14 -6.31 -3.88
C ILE A 107 43.67 -4.86 -3.91
N GLN A 108 42.83 -4.52 -4.87
CA GLN A 108 42.09 -3.27 -4.80
C GLN A 108 41.11 -3.41 -3.63
N GLY A 109 41.40 -2.67 -2.56
CA GLY A 109 40.56 -2.62 -1.37
C GLY A 109 39.11 -2.29 -1.72
N PRO A 110 38.16 -2.68 -0.85
CA PRO A 110 36.74 -2.55 -1.12
C PRO A 110 36.44 -1.12 -1.57
N LYS A 111 35.91 -0.97 -2.80
CA LYS A 111 35.38 0.30 -3.26
C LYS A 111 34.27 0.69 -2.30
N ASP A 112 34.50 1.73 -1.51
CA ASP A 112 33.47 2.36 -0.69
C ASP A 112 32.27 2.68 -1.59
N ILE A 113 31.21 1.90 -1.43
CA ILE A 113 29.95 2.10 -2.12
C ILE A 113 29.26 3.25 -1.40
N SER A 114 29.63 4.48 -1.77
CA SER A 114 28.93 5.70 -1.35
C SER A 114 27.57 5.83 -2.07
N LEU A 115 26.76 4.75 -2.13
CA LEU A 115 25.39 4.78 -2.67
C LEU A 115 24.37 5.33 -1.67
N VAL A 116 24.73 5.46 -0.39
CA VAL A 116 23.84 5.97 0.66
C VAL A 116 23.84 7.51 0.73
N ASN A 117 24.59 8.20 -0.14
CA ASN A 117 24.79 9.65 -0.05
C ASN A 117 24.04 10.48 -1.10
N GLN A 118 22.94 9.97 -1.66
CA GLN A 118 21.93 10.81 -2.30
C GLN A 118 20.70 10.89 -1.40
N GLN A 119 20.73 11.94 -0.59
CA GLN A 119 19.71 12.40 0.34
C GLN A 119 18.36 12.62 -0.36
N PHE A 120 17.32 12.18 0.37
CA PHE A 120 15.94 12.71 0.48
C PHE A 120 15.25 13.31 -0.75
#